data_AF-A0A970Y6P2-F1
#
_entry.id   AF-A0A970Y6P2-F1
#
_cell.length_a   1.000
_cell.length_b   1.000
_cell.length_c   1.000
_cell.angle_alpha   90.00
_cell.angle_beta   90.00
_cell.angle_gamma   90.00
#
_symmetry.space_group_name_H-M   'P 1'
#
loop_
_entity.id
_entity.type
_entity.pdbx_description
1 polymer ?
#
loop_
_entity_poly.entity_id
_entity_poly.type
_entity_poly.pdbx_seq_one_letter_code
_entity_poly.pdbx_strand_id
1 'polypeptide(L)'
;MELVDEIRSALDQIKAAGKPSAGLTETTGLGMQSGLSKGPYDEMLIEELELSVRSYNCLKREGVETVGDLVAKTEAELLNTPNFGKKSIDEVREKLLRLGLKLRGE
;
A
#
# COMPACT_ATOMS: atom_id res chain seq x y z
N MET A 1 -32.98 -3.84 12.07
CA MET A 1 -31.82 -2.98 12.38
C MET A 1 -30.74 -3.85 13.00
N GLU A 2 -30.39 -4.97 12.36
CA GLU A 2 -29.49 -5.99 12.96
C GLU A 2 -28.25 -6.28 12.09
N LEU A 3 -28.29 -5.98 10.78
CA LEU A 3 -27.14 -6.16 9.89
C LEU A 3 -26.01 -5.13 10.08
N VAL A 4 -26.31 -3.93 10.62
CA VAL A 4 -25.33 -2.84 10.69
C VAL A 4 -24.38 -3.04 11.88
N ASP A 5 -24.86 -3.65 12.96
CA ASP A 5 -24.05 -3.92 14.15
C ASP A 5 -23.16 -5.15 13.98
N GLU A 6 -23.56 -6.14 13.16
CA GLU A 6 -22.66 -7.23 12.73
C GLU A 6 -21.49 -6.73 11.88
N ILE A 7 -21.75 -5.79 10.95
CA ILE A 7 -20.70 -5.17 10.13
C ILE A 7 -19.76 -4.31 10.99
N ARG A 8 -20.29 -3.59 12.00
CA ARG A 8 -19.48 -2.80 12.93
C ARG A 8 -18.61 -3.68 13.83
N SER A 9 -19.16 -4.80 14.32
CA SER A 9 -18.43 -5.79 15.12
C SER A 9 -17.30 -6.44 14.31
N ALA A 10 -17.51 -6.72 13.01
CA ALA A 10 -16.47 -7.25 12.13
C ALA A 10 -15.34 -6.24 11.85
N LEU A 11 -15.64 -4.94 11.81
CA LEU A 11 -14.64 -3.88 11.60
C LEU A 11 -13.76 -3.61 12.83
N ASP A 12 -14.26 -3.86 14.04
CA ASP A 12 -13.49 -3.67 15.28
C ASP A 12 -12.39 -4.73 15.47
N GLN A 13 -12.55 -5.93 14.87
CA GLN A 13 -11.52 -6.97 14.90
C GLN A 13 -10.27 -6.63 14.06
N ILE A 14 -10.36 -5.69 13.12
CA ILE A 14 -9.24 -5.29 12.25
C ILE A 14 -8.34 -4.23 12.92
N LYS A 15 -8.83 -3.51 13.95
CA LYS A 15 -8.10 -2.39 14.57
C LYS A 15 -7.11 -2.75 15.70
N ALA A 16 -6.98 -4.03 16.06
CA ALA A 16 -6.23 -4.45 17.24
C ALA A 16 -4.74 -4.81 17.01
N ALA A 17 -4.19 -4.66 15.80
CA ALA A 17 -2.77 -4.95 15.54
C ALA A 17 -2.09 -3.80 14.80
N GLY A 18 -1.28 -2.98 15.48
CA GLY A 18 -0.44 -2.01 14.79
C GLY A 18 0.21 -0.88 15.58
N LYS A 19 0.90 -1.18 16.69
CA LYS A 19 2.16 -0.52 17.12
C LYS A 19 2.72 -1.30 18.31
N PRO A 20 3.98 -1.75 18.26
CA PRO A 20 5.12 -0.84 18.48
C PRO A 20 6.42 -1.19 17.73
N SER A 21 7.30 -0.20 17.58
CA SER A 21 8.77 -0.28 17.40
C SER A 21 9.22 1.14 16.98
N ALA A 22 10.00 1.98 17.67
CA ALA A 22 11.02 1.84 18.70
C ALA A 22 12.21 0.95 18.30
N GLY A 23 13.27 1.58 17.76
CA GLY A 23 14.60 0.96 17.73
C GLY A 23 15.47 1.38 16.56
N LEU A 24 16.55 2.09 16.87
CA LEU A 24 17.71 2.35 16.02
C LEU A 24 18.47 1.03 15.77
N THR A 25 18.93 0.75 14.54
CA THR A 25 20.26 0.16 14.29
C THR A 25 20.64 0.27 12.82
N GLU A 26 21.90 0.65 12.61
CA GLU A 26 22.64 0.75 11.37
C GLU A 26 22.85 -0.60 10.66
N THR A 27 23.41 -0.48 9.45
CA THR A 27 24.31 -1.41 8.76
C THR A 27 23.77 -2.68 8.11
N THR A 28 24.29 -2.89 6.91
CA THR A 28 24.60 -4.15 6.22
C THR A 28 23.66 -4.53 5.08
N GLY A 29 24.17 -4.40 3.86
CA GLY A 29 23.52 -4.84 2.65
C GLY A 29 23.34 -6.35 2.61
N LEU A 30 22.17 -6.75 2.11
CA LEU A 30 21.87 -8.06 1.54
C LEU A 30 20.86 -7.80 0.41
N GLY A 31 21.38 -7.50 -0.78
CA GLY A 31 20.60 -7.53 -2.01
C GLY A 31 20.37 -8.97 -2.46
N MET A 32 19.63 -9.74 -1.67
CA MET A 32 19.05 -11.00 -2.14
C MET A 32 17.87 -10.61 -3.04
N GLN A 33 18.08 -10.72 -4.35
CA GLN A 33 16.99 -10.73 -5.33
C GLN A 33 16.25 -12.06 -5.20
N SER A 34 15.46 -12.23 -4.14
CA SER A 34 14.51 -13.33 -4.04
C SER A 34 13.40 -13.05 -5.04
N GLY A 35 13.35 -13.85 -6.12
CA GLY A 35 12.26 -13.82 -7.08
C GLY A 35 10.92 -13.93 -6.35
N LEU A 36 10.21 -12.82 -6.27
CA LEU A 36 8.84 -12.80 -5.82
C LEU A 36 8.05 -13.50 -6.93
N SER A 37 7.50 -14.67 -6.63
CA SER A 37 6.48 -15.30 -7.46
C SER A 37 5.45 -14.21 -7.82
N LYS A 38 5.36 -13.84 -9.10
CA LYS A 38 4.44 -12.78 -9.54
C LYS A 38 3.08 -13.02 -8.91
N GLY A 39 2.63 -12.07 -8.11
CA GLY A 39 1.31 -12.12 -7.48
C GLY A 39 0.23 -12.09 -8.56
N PRO A 40 -0.96 -12.63 -8.30
CA PRO A 40 -2.07 -12.59 -9.26
C PRO A 40 -2.51 -11.15 -9.61
N TYR A 41 -2.06 -10.15 -8.86
CA TYR A 41 -2.39 -8.74 -9.04
C TYR A 41 -1.24 -7.94 -9.67
N ASP A 42 -0.05 -8.50 -9.89
CA ASP A 42 1.11 -7.72 -10.33
C ASP A 42 0.91 -7.07 -11.70
N GLU A 43 0.10 -7.70 -12.56
CA GLU A 43 -0.20 -7.24 -13.93
C GLU A 43 -1.46 -6.36 -13.99
N MET A 44 -2.16 -6.17 -12.87
CA MET A 44 -3.32 -5.29 -12.77
C MET A 44 -2.88 -3.82 -12.89
N LEU A 45 -3.65 -3.03 -13.62
CA LEU A 45 -3.37 -1.59 -13.79
C LEU A 45 -3.82 -0.81 -12.55
N ILE A 46 -3.09 0.26 -12.21
CA ILE A 46 -3.51 1.17 -11.12
C ILE A 46 -4.84 1.89 -11.39
N GLU A 47 -5.31 1.88 -12.65
CA GLU A 47 -6.62 2.40 -13.05
C GLU A 47 -7.77 1.57 -12.44
N GLU A 48 -7.57 0.25 -12.32
CA GLU A 48 -8.56 -0.67 -11.74
C GLU A 48 -8.69 -0.52 -10.22
N LEU A 49 -7.68 0.06 -9.55
CA LEU A 49 -7.76 0.37 -8.12
C LEU A 49 -8.73 1.52 -7.80
N GLU A 50 -9.23 2.23 -8.82
CA GLU A 50 -10.12 3.40 -8.67
C GLU A 50 -9.56 4.41 -7.65
N LEU A 51 -8.28 4.75 -7.81
CA LEU A 51 -7.62 5.79 -7.02
C LEU A 51 -8.13 7.18 -7.40
N SER A 52 -7.95 8.16 -6.51
CA SER A 52 -8.25 9.54 -6.88
C SER A 52 -7.39 9.99 -8.06
N VAL A 53 -7.93 10.89 -8.89
CA VAL A 53 -7.22 11.46 -10.05
C VAL A 53 -5.86 12.06 -9.65
N ARG A 54 -5.72 12.55 -8.42
CA ARG A 54 -4.45 13.07 -7.89
C ARG A 54 -3.44 11.95 -7.64
N SER A 55 -3.83 10.92 -6.90
CA SER A 55 -2.98 9.76 -6.59
C SER A 55 -2.56 9.03 -7.86
N TYR A 56 -3.51 8.76 -8.77
CA TYR A 56 -3.23 8.15 -10.09
C TYR A 56 -2.23 8.97 -10.91
N ASN A 57 -2.45 10.27 -11.08
CA ASN A 57 -1.56 11.11 -11.89
C ASN A 57 -0.17 11.25 -11.28
N CYS A 58 -0.02 11.18 -9.95
CA CYS A 58 1.29 11.20 -9.33
C CYS A 58 2.03 9.87 -9.57
N LEU A 59 1.36 8.74 -9.35
CA LEU A 59 1.92 7.41 -9.61
C LEU A 59 2.35 7.25 -11.07
N LYS A 60 1.51 7.68 -12.02
CA LYS A 60 1.82 7.62 -13.46
C LYS A 60 3.06 8.45 -13.83
N ARG A 61 3.28 9.59 -13.19
CA ARG A 61 4.49 10.42 -13.42
C ARG A 61 5.75 9.80 -12.84
N GLU A 62 5.62 9.01 -11.77
CA GLU A 62 6.70 8.22 -11.19
C GLU A 62 6.99 6.91 -11.96
N GLY A 63 6.24 6.65 -13.04
CA GLY A 63 6.36 5.44 -13.85
C GLY A 63 5.72 4.20 -13.21
N VAL A 64 4.80 4.39 -12.25
CA VAL A 64 4.01 3.31 -11.65
C VAL A 64 2.71 3.18 -12.43
N GLU A 65 2.60 2.14 -13.24
CA GLU A 65 1.41 1.86 -14.06
C GLU A 65 0.66 0.61 -13.58
N THR A 66 1.37 -0.32 -12.93
CA THR A 66 0.81 -1.57 -12.42
C THR A 66 0.78 -1.61 -10.90
N VAL A 67 -0.06 -2.48 -10.34
CA VAL A 67 -0.08 -2.76 -8.90
C VAL A 67 1.24 -3.40 -8.46
N GLY A 68 1.87 -4.21 -9.32
CA GLY A 68 3.20 -4.78 -9.07
C GLY A 68 4.27 -3.70 -8.83
N ASP A 69 4.27 -2.66 -9.67
CA ASP A 69 5.18 -1.52 -9.51
C ASP A 69 4.86 -0.72 -8.24
N LEU A 70 3.58 -0.62 -7.88
CA LEU A 70 3.14 0.09 -6.69
C LEU A 70 3.58 -0.61 -5.40
N VAL A 71 3.38 -1.93 -5.30
CA VAL A 71 3.80 -2.71 -4.12
C VAL A 71 5.33 -2.84 -4.02
N ALA A 72 6.04 -2.70 -5.13
CA ALA A 72 7.50 -2.64 -5.15
C ALA A 72 8.05 -1.33 -4.55
N LYS A 73 7.25 -0.27 -4.46
CA LYS A 73 7.61 1.00 -3.82
C LYS A 73 7.37 0.97 -2.32
N THR A 74 8.20 1.73 -1.61
CA THR A 74 8.02 1.98 -0.17
C THR A 74 7.15 3.20 0.07
N GLU A 75 6.51 3.28 1.24
CA GLU A 75 5.80 4.49 1.67
C GLU A 75 6.71 5.72 1.60
N ALA A 76 7.97 5.59 2.04
CA ALA A 76 8.92 6.69 2.06
C ALA A 76 9.24 7.22 0.65
N GLU A 77 9.38 6.32 -0.33
CA GLU A 77 9.56 6.71 -1.74
C GLU A 77 8.35 7.46 -2.27
N LEU A 78 7.13 6.98 -1.97
CA LEU A 78 5.90 7.64 -2.37
C LEU A 78 5.73 9.01 -1.69
N LEU A 79 6.10 9.16 -0.41
CA LEU A 79 6.08 10.45 0.29
C LEU A 79 7.08 11.45 -0.26
N ASN A 80 8.16 10.98 -0.89
CA ASN A 80 9.16 11.85 -1.50
C ASN A 80 8.71 12.38 -2.87
N THR A 81 7.69 11.75 -3.49
CA THR A 81 7.12 12.19 -4.75
C THR A 81 6.42 13.55 -4.60
N PRO A 82 6.69 14.53 -5.49
CA PRO A 82 6.06 15.83 -5.43
C PRO A 82 4.55 15.72 -5.61
N ASN A 83 3.79 16.33 -4.70
CA ASN A 83 2.32 16.29 -4.63
C ASN A 83 1.71 14.97 -4.11
N PHE A 84 2.52 14.02 -3.64
CA PHE A 84 2.01 12.91 -2.84
C PHE A 84 1.88 13.33 -1.38
N GLY A 85 0.65 13.24 -0.85
CA GLY A 85 0.37 13.57 0.55
C GLY A 85 -0.08 12.34 1.33
N LYS A 86 -0.17 12.48 2.66
CA LYS A 86 -0.73 11.45 3.56
C LYS A 86 -2.05 10.87 3.04
N LYS A 87 -2.96 11.72 2.58
CA LYS A 87 -4.25 11.30 2.02
C LYS A 87 -4.12 10.35 0.81
N SER A 88 -3.19 10.64 -0.10
CA SER A 88 -2.94 9.77 -1.26
C SER A 88 -2.34 8.43 -0.86
N ILE A 89 -1.51 8.42 0.19
CA ILE A 89 -0.97 7.16 0.75
C ILE A 89 -2.05 6.35 1.44
N ASP A 90 -2.88 6.99 2.26
CA ASP A 90 -4.01 6.31 2.92
C ASP A 90 -4.96 5.70 1.88
N GLU A 91 -5.25 6.42 0.79
CA GLU A 91 -6.03 5.88 -0.34
C GLU A 91 -5.36 4.63 -0.95
N VAL A 92 -4.07 4.71 -1.27
CA VAL A 92 -3.32 3.57 -1.83
C VAL A 92 -3.34 2.37 -0.89
N ARG A 93 -3.06 2.59 0.40
CA ARG A 93 -3.10 1.56 1.44
C ARG A 93 -4.45 0.87 1.52
N GLU A 94 -5.53 1.65 1.57
CA GLU A 94 -6.87 1.11 1.68
C GLU A 94 -7.21 0.23 0.48
N LYS A 95 -6.82 0.65 -0.73
CA LYS A 95 -7.04 -0.13 -1.96
C LYS A 95 -6.20 -1.40 -2.00
N LEU A 96 -4.93 -1.34 -1.62
CA LEU A 96 -4.07 -2.52 -1.52
C LEU A 96 -4.58 -3.50 -0.47
N LEU A 97 -5.03 -3.00 0.69
CA LEU A 97 -5.57 -3.83 1.77
C LEU A 97 -6.82 -4.61 1.34
N ARG A 98 -7.69 -4.02 0.51
CA ARG A 98 -8.86 -4.71 -0.08
C ARG A 98 -8.47 -5.90 -0.96
N LEU A 99 -7.28 -5.85 -1.57
CA LEU A 99 -6.71 -6.94 -2.36
C LEU A 99 -5.84 -7.90 -1.52
N GLY A 100 -5.72 -7.66 -0.21
CA GLY A 100 -4.82 -8.41 0.67
C GLY A 100 -3.34 -8.08 0.46
N LEU A 101 -3.03 -6.97 -0.20
CA LEU A 101 -1.68 -6.49 -0.51
C LEU A 101 -1.27 -5.38 0.46
N LYS A 102 0.04 -5.10 0.52
CA LYS A 102 0.64 -4.07 1.37
C LYS A 102 1.78 -3.37 0.64
N LEU A 103 2.07 -2.13 1.03
CA LEU A 103 3.27 -1.44 0.56
C LEU A 103 4.53 -2.06 1.16
N ARG A 104 5.66 -1.91 0.48
CA ARG A 104 6.93 -2.43 0.98
C ARG A 104 7.38 -1.64 2.21
N GLY A 105 7.63 -2.35 3.30
CA GLY A 105 8.10 -1.75 4.57
C GLY A 105 7.00 -1.44 5.58
N GLU A 106 5.80 -1.99 5.39
CA GLU A 106 4.62 -1.78 6.24
C GLU A 106 4.05 -3.07 6.85
#